data_AF-A0A814QZ74-F1
#
_entry.id   AF-A0A814QZ74-F1
#
_cell.length_a   1.000
_cell.length_b   1.000
_cell.length_c   1.000
_cell.angle_alpha   90.00
_cell.angle_beta   90.00
_cell.angle_gamma   90.00
#
_symmetry.space_group_name_H-M   'P 1'
#
loop_
_entity.id
_entity.type
_entity.pdbx_description
1 polymer ?
#
loop_
_entity_poly.entity_id
_entity_poly.type
_entity_poly.pdbx_seq_one_letter_code
_entity_poly.pdbx_strand_id
1 'polypeptide(L)'
;MYLRQSLVDAVNSTLDSKLAETFYNVPASAIRRHRRNSSLRNQIGRPSYLSTTEESYFVAVLQLLPDFGFQITPAVALKLATDYFKSLGLSDNPGKKCLHLCVSRYGDEIKWKKQNKLERAREETFTEEVRSSWFKLLENVMKK
;
A
#
# COMPACT_ATOMS: atom_id res chain seq x y z
N MET A 1 4.97 18.94 26.11
CA MET A 1 6.32 18.85 25.51
C MET A 1 6.14 18.79 24.00
N TYR A 2 6.30 19.91 23.29
CA TYR A 2 6.06 19.96 21.84
C TYR A 2 7.15 19.17 21.12
N LEU A 3 6.77 18.13 20.36
CA LEU A 3 7.69 17.51 19.40
C LEU A 3 8.10 18.60 18.41
N ARG A 4 9.41 18.86 18.27
CA ARG A 4 9.90 19.74 17.21
C ARG A 4 9.43 19.17 15.86
N GLN A 5 8.80 20.00 15.03
CA GLN A 5 8.31 19.60 13.71
C GLN A 5 9.37 18.87 12.88
N SER A 6 10.64 19.27 13.02
CA SER A 6 11.79 18.61 12.38
C SER A 6 11.94 17.12 12.74
N LEU A 7 11.61 16.71 13.97
CA LEU A 7 11.63 15.29 14.37
C LEU A 7 10.48 14.53 13.72
N VAL A 8 9.29 15.14 13.62
CA VAL A 8 8.13 14.54 12.95
C VAL A 8 8.45 14.34 11.46
N ASP A 9 8.95 15.38 10.81
CA ASP A 9 9.33 15.34 9.40
C ASP A 9 10.46 14.33 9.15
N ALA A 10 11.48 14.28 10.01
CA ALA A 10 12.57 13.31 9.91
C ALA A 10 12.10 11.85 10.07
N VAL A 11 11.22 11.60 11.04
CA VAL A 11 10.66 10.26 11.30
C VAL A 11 9.80 9.78 10.13
N ASN A 12 8.98 10.68 9.57
CA ASN A 12 8.06 10.40 8.48
C ASN A 12 8.73 10.41 7.09
N SER A 13 9.92 10.99 6.97
CA SER A 13 10.68 11.03 5.71
C SER A 13 10.97 9.63 5.17
N THR A 14 11.05 9.52 3.84
CA THR A 14 11.45 8.29 3.14
C THR A 14 12.95 8.03 3.23
N LEU A 15 13.73 8.92 3.84
CA LEU A 15 15.18 8.82 3.96
C LEU A 15 15.60 7.78 5.01
N ASP A 16 16.77 7.18 4.80
CA ASP A 16 17.40 6.36 5.84
C ASP A 16 17.79 7.23 7.04
N SER A 17 17.83 6.66 8.24
CA SER A 17 18.03 7.46 9.47
C SER A 17 19.33 8.26 9.47
N LYS A 18 20.39 7.78 8.82
CA LYS A 18 21.65 8.55 8.68
C LYS A 18 21.53 9.73 7.73
N LEU A 19 20.76 9.60 6.65
CA LEU A 19 20.51 10.68 5.69
C LEU A 19 19.48 11.67 6.22
N ALA A 20 18.48 11.20 6.95
CA ALA A 20 17.51 12.05 7.63
C ALA A 20 18.18 12.87 8.74
N GLU A 21 19.20 12.34 9.40
CA GLU A 21 19.97 13.08 10.41
C GLU A 21 20.64 14.32 9.83
N THR A 22 21.32 14.17 8.69
CA THR A 22 21.97 15.31 8.03
C THR A 22 20.95 16.30 7.48
N PHE A 23 19.84 15.81 6.94
CA PHE A 23 18.84 16.66 6.27
C PHE A 23 17.96 17.45 7.25
N TYR A 24 17.54 16.84 8.35
CA TYR A 24 16.61 17.43 9.32
C TYR A 24 17.29 17.90 10.61
N ASN A 25 18.61 17.68 10.74
CA ASN A 25 19.40 17.99 11.93
C ASN A 25 18.82 17.35 13.21
N VAL A 26 18.47 16.06 13.11
CA VAL A 26 17.91 15.25 14.19
C VAL A 26 18.75 13.99 14.36
N PRO A 27 19.21 13.63 15.57
CA PRO A 27 20.06 12.46 15.75
C PRO A 27 19.44 11.17 15.18
N ALA A 28 20.21 10.37 14.44
CA ALA A 28 19.72 9.11 13.87
C ALA A 28 19.19 8.14 14.94
N SER A 29 19.78 8.17 16.15
CA SER A 29 19.33 7.39 17.29
C SER A 29 17.91 7.77 17.74
N ALA A 30 17.59 9.08 17.76
CA ALA A 30 16.26 9.59 18.07
C ALA A 30 15.26 9.17 16.97
N ILE A 31 15.62 9.35 15.70
CA ILE A 31 14.79 8.93 14.56
C ILE A 31 14.48 7.43 14.66
N ARG A 32 15.48 6.57 14.91
CA ARG A 32 15.29 5.12 15.06
C ARG A 32 14.41 4.77 16.25
N ARG A 33 14.63 5.42 17.41
CA ARG A 33 13.83 5.20 18.62
C ARG A 33 12.36 5.56 18.38
N HIS A 34 12.10 6.71 17.78
CA HIS A 34 10.75 7.16 17.47
C HIS A 34 10.11 6.33 16.36
N ARG A 35 10.90 5.83 15.39
CA ARG A 35 10.41 4.87 14.40
C ARG A 35 10.02 3.51 14.99
N ARG A 36 10.59 3.14 16.14
CA ARG A 36 10.24 1.91 16.87
C ARG A 36 9.06 2.10 17.82
N ASN A 37 8.66 3.34 18.10
CA ASN A 37 7.56 3.62 19.02
C ASN A 37 6.21 3.35 18.32
N SER A 38 5.40 2.46 18.89
CA SER A 38 4.13 2.00 18.32
C SER A 38 3.11 3.14 18.17
N SER A 39 3.12 4.14 19.06
CA SER A 39 2.20 5.27 19.00
C SER A 39 2.48 6.25 17.85
N LEU A 40 3.74 6.33 17.39
CA LEU A 40 4.15 7.13 16.23
C LEU A 40 4.17 6.31 14.94
N ARG A 41 4.03 4.99 15.04
CA ARG A 41 4.10 4.04 13.93
C ARG A 41 3.05 4.28 12.86
N ASN A 42 1.91 4.84 13.24
CA ASN A 42 0.84 5.19 12.31
C ASN A 42 1.27 6.24 11.28
N GLN A 43 2.25 7.10 11.61
CA GLN A 43 2.73 8.15 10.68
C GLN A 43 4.00 7.77 9.93
N ILE A 44 4.81 6.83 10.42
CA ILE A 44 6.10 6.48 9.83
C ILE A 44 5.94 6.04 8.38
N GLY A 45 6.63 6.73 7.47
CA GLY A 45 6.62 6.38 6.06
C GLY A 45 5.36 6.79 5.32
N ARG A 46 4.42 7.47 6.00
CA ARG A 46 3.35 8.19 5.30
C ARG A 46 3.98 9.42 4.65
N PRO A 47 3.72 9.67 3.36
CA PRO A 47 4.03 10.96 2.79
C PRO A 47 3.36 12.08 3.59
N SER A 48 4.05 13.21 3.79
CA SER A 48 3.53 14.35 4.58
C SER A 48 2.26 14.96 3.99
N TYR A 49 2.06 14.82 2.68
CA TYR A 49 0.90 15.28 1.94
C TYR A 49 -0.29 14.30 1.97
N LEU A 50 -0.13 13.12 2.56
CA LEU A 50 -1.20 12.12 2.65
C LEU A 50 -1.73 12.06 4.09
N SER A 51 -3.02 12.32 4.27
CA SER A 51 -3.69 12.23 5.57
C SER A 51 -3.93 10.77 6.00
N THR A 52 -4.19 10.57 7.29
CA THR A 52 -4.60 9.26 7.82
C THR A 52 -5.88 8.75 7.15
N THR A 53 -6.82 9.66 6.92
CA THR A 53 -8.12 9.36 6.31
C THR A 53 -7.94 8.91 4.86
N GLU A 54 -7.15 9.63 4.06
CA GLU A 54 -6.87 9.23 2.66
C GLU A 54 -6.15 7.89 2.58
N GLU A 55 -5.13 7.67 3.42
CA GLU A 55 -4.45 6.37 3.47
C GLU A 55 -5.42 5.24 3.86
N SER A 56 -6.33 5.49 4.80
CA SER A 56 -7.34 4.50 5.21
C SER A 56 -8.35 4.18 4.11
N TYR A 57 -8.77 5.16 3.30
CA TYR A 57 -9.65 4.91 2.15
C TYR A 57 -8.94 4.07 1.10
N PHE A 58 -7.68 4.36 0.81
CA PHE A 58 -6.88 3.54 -0.10
C PHE A 58 -6.78 2.09 0.39
N VAL A 59 -6.55 1.88 1.69
CA VAL A 59 -6.50 0.56 2.29
C VAL A 59 -7.84 -0.17 2.18
N ALA A 60 -8.96 0.52 2.41
CA ALA A 60 -10.29 -0.06 2.22
C ALA A 60 -10.53 -0.52 0.76
N VAL A 61 -10.07 0.27 -0.23
CA VAL A 61 -10.11 -0.15 -1.64
C VAL A 61 -9.30 -1.42 -1.86
N LEU A 62 -8.09 -1.51 -1.29
CA LEU A 62 -7.29 -2.74 -1.37
C LEU A 62 -7.99 -3.93 -0.72
N GLN A 63 -8.66 -3.74 0.41
CA GLN A 63 -9.40 -4.79 1.12
C GLN A 63 -10.62 -5.30 0.35
N LEU A 64 -11.24 -4.48 -0.49
CA LEU A 64 -12.41 -4.85 -1.29
C LEU A 64 -12.03 -5.67 -2.53
N LEU A 65 -10.82 -5.50 -3.07
CA LEU A 65 -10.40 -6.21 -4.30
C LEU A 65 -10.62 -7.73 -4.26
N PRO A 66 -10.25 -8.45 -3.18
CA PRO A 66 -10.51 -9.88 -3.05
C PRO A 66 -12.00 -10.25 -3.11
N ASP A 67 -12.89 -9.40 -2.60
CA ASP A 67 -14.34 -9.65 -2.59
C ASP A 67 -14.92 -9.62 -4.00
N PHE A 68 -14.29 -8.87 -4.90
CA PHE A 68 -14.62 -8.82 -6.33
C PHE A 68 -13.78 -9.81 -7.16
N GLY A 69 -13.06 -10.74 -6.52
CA GLY A 69 -12.23 -11.73 -7.20
C GLY A 69 -10.89 -11.20 -7.74
N PHE A 70 -10.55 -9.94 -7.48
CA PHE A 70 -9.26 -9.38 -7.85
C PHE A 70 -8.18 -9.78 -6.85
N GLN A 71 -7.06 -10.28 -7.37
CA GLN A 71 -5.92 -10.65 -6.54
C GLN A 71 -4.98 -9.46 -6.36
N ILE A 72 -4.69 -9.11 -5.11
CA ILE A 72 -3.78 -8.02 -4.76
C ILE A 72 -2.34 -8.47 -5.01
N THR A 73 -1.72 -7.95 -6.07
CA THR A 73 -0.29 -8.11 -6.34
C THR A 73 0.43 -6.77 -6.13
N PRO A 74 1.77 -6.75 -5.91
CA PRO A 74 2.50 -5.50 -5.72
C PRO A 74 2.36 -4.54 -6.91
N ALA A 75 2.31 -5.08 -8.13
CA ALA A 75 2.12 -4.28 -9.35
C ALA A 75 0.73 -3.66 -9.43
N VAL A 76 -0.32 -4.44 -9.13
CA VAL A 76 -1.71 -3.96 -9.11
C VAL A 76 -1.89 -2.89 -8.02
N ALA A 77 -1.38 -3.16 -6.83
CA ALA A 77 -1.47 -2.21 -5.71
C ALA A 77 -0.69 -0.92 -5.99
N LEU A 78 0.46 -0.97 -6.68
CA LEU A 78 1.22 0.22 -7.07
C LEU A 78 0.49 1.04 -8.14
N LYS A 79 -0.14 0.37 -9.11
CA LYS A 79 -0.95 1.02 -10.13
C LYS A 79 -2.18 1.69 -9.50
N LEU A 80 -2.90 0.98 -8.64
CA LEU A 80 -4.03 1.53 -7.90
C LEU A 80 -3.63 2.69 -6.99
N ALA A 81 -2.48 2.60 -6.31
CA ALA A 81 -1.96 3.71 -5.52
C ALA A 81 -1.70 4.94 -6.41
N THR A 82 -1.14 4.72 -7.61
CA THR A 82 -0.90 5.81 -8.57
C THR A 82 -2.20 6.45 -9.04
N ASP A 83 -3.19 5.64 -9.40
CA ASP A 83 -4.49 6.13 -9.86
C ASP A 83 -5.25 6.86 -8.71
N TYR A 84 -5.16 6.33 -7.50
CA TYR A 84 -5.72 6.95 -6.30
C TYR A 84 -5.08 8.30 -5.99
N PHE A 85 -3.75 8.39 -6.01
CA PHE A 85 -3.02 9.63 -5.72
C PHE A 85 -3.32 10.71 -6.76
N LYS A 86 -3.42 10.32 -8.04
CA LYS A 86 -3.90 11.20 -9.12
C LYS A 86 -5.31 11.70 -8.87
N SER A 87 -6.21 10.85 -8.39
CA SER A 87 -7.60 11.25 -8.07
C SER A 87 -7.70 12.27 -6.95
N LEU A 88 -6.71 12.29 -6.04
CA LEU A 88 -6.56 13.29 -4.98
C LEU A 88 -5.88 14.58 -5.47
N GLY A 89 -5.47 14.66 -6.74
CA GLY A 89 -4.72 15.80 -7.27
C GLY A 89 -3.25 15.85 -6.80
N LEU A 90 -2.71 14.75 -6.27
CA LEU A 90 -1.32 14.67 -5.85
C LEU A 90 -0.43 14.45 -7.08
N SER A 91 0.60 15.28 -7.24
CA SER A 91 1.55 15.20 -8.37
C SER A 91 2.55 14.05 -8.24
N ASP A 92 2.78 13.58 -7.01
CA ASP A 92 3.82 12.61 -6.70
C ASP A 92 3.30 11.17 -6.84
N ASN A 93 3.97 10.39 -7.69
CA ASN A 93 3.68 8.97 -7.81
C ASN A 93 4.21 8.21 -6.59
N PRO A 94 3.37 7.41 -5.90
CA PRO A 94 3.81 6.62 -4.76
C PRO A 94 4.80 5.55 -5.23
N GLY A 95 6.05 5.63 -4.78
CA GLY A 95 7.05 4.62 -5.07
C GLY A 95 6.80 3.30 -4.33
N LYS A 96 7.48 2.22 -4.75
CA LYS A 96 7.39 0.89 -4.13
C LYS A 96 7.61 0.91 -2.61
N LYS A 97 8.50 1.81 -2.13
CA LYS A 97 8.78 1.99 -0.70
C LYS A 97 7.57 2.54 0.07
N CYS A 98 6.86 3.50 -0.50
CA CYS A 98 5.64 4.07 0.08
C CYS A 98 4.57 2.98 0.22
N LEU A 99 4.34 2.22 -0.86
CA LEU A 99 3.39 1.11 -0.84
C LEU A 99 3.77 0.05 0.20
N HIS A 100 5.05 -0.32 0.27
CA HIS A 100 5.53 -1.30 1.25
C HIS A 100 5.30 -0.82 2.70
N LEU A 101 5.54 0.45 2.99
CA LEU A 101 5.33 1.03 4.33
C LEU A 101 3.83 1.18 4.66
N CYS A 102 2.99 1.51 3.69
CA CYS A 102 1.53 1.49 3.84
C CYS A 102 1.05 0.06 4.18
N VAL A 103 1.41 -0.92 3.35
CA VAL A 103 1.06 -2.33 3.56
C VAL A 103 1.57 -2.86 4.90
N SER A 104 2.80 -2.52 5.30
CA SER A 104 3.34 -2.95 6.57
C SER A 104 2.60 -2.37 7.78
N ARG A 105 1.94 -1.21 7.63
CA ARG A 105 1.13 -0.61 8.71
C ARG A 105 -0.25 -1.25 8.82
N TYR A 106 -0.86 -1.56 7.69
CA TYR A 106 -2.19 -2.19 7.60
C TYR A 106 -2.10 -3.70 7.34
N GLY A 107 -0.98 -4.33 7.68
CA GLY A 107 -0.67 -5.71 7.29
C GLY A 107 -1.64 -6.73 7.87
N ASP A 108 -2.20 -6.45 9.04
CA ASP A 108 -3.20 -7.29 9.70
C ASP A 108 -4.57 -7.19 8.99
N GLU A 109 -4.83 -6.08 8.31
CA GLU A 109 -6.10 -5.83 7.62
C GLU A 109 -6.04 -6.24 6.14
N ILE A 110 -4.87 -6.15 5.50
CA ILE A 110 -4.71 -6.49 4.08
C ILE A 110 -4.24 -7.94 3.93
N LYS A 111 -5.11 -8.81 3.41
CA LYS A 111 -4.77 -10.21 3.10
C LYS A 111 -3.95 -10.33 1.81
N TRP A 112 -2.63 -10.14 1.89
CA TRP A 112 -1.72 -10.33 0.76
C TRP A 112 -1.54 -11.80 0.38
N LYS A 113 -1.84 -12.16 -0.88
CA LYS A 113 -1.41 -13.46 -1.43
C LYS A 113 0.01 -13.31 -1.99
N LYS A 114 0.92 -14.21 -1.56
CA LYS A 114 2.31 -14.24 -2.06
C LYS A 114 2.32 -14.62 -3.55
N GLN A 115 3.13 -13.93 -4.35
CA GLN A 115 3.20 -14.07 -5.81
C GLN A 115 3.49 -15.52 -6.30
N ASN A 116 4.35 -16.28 -5.61
CA ASN A 116 4.61 -17.68 -5.97
C ASN A 116 3.43 -18.62 -5.68
N LYS A 117 2.62 -18.33 -4.66
CA LYS A 117 1.34 -19.06 -4.45
C LYS A 117 0.30 -18.66 -5.50
N LEU A 118 0.51 -17.53 -6.17
CA LEU A 118 -0.38 -16.88 -7.13
C LEU A 118 -0.20 -17.48 -8.52
N GLU A 119 1.05 -17.71 -8.94
CA GLU A 119 1.37 -18.42 -10.19
C GLU A 119 0.85 -19.86 -10.13
N ARG A 120 1.13 -20.59 -9.05
CA ARG A 120 0.57 -21.93 -8.81
C ARG A 120 -0.97 -21.94 -8.80
N ALA A 121 -1.60 -21.04 -8.04
CA ALA A 121 -3.06 -20.99 -7.99
C ALA A 121 -3.67 -20.63 -9.35
N ARG A 122 -3.01 -19.81 -10.19
CA ARG A 122 -3.46 -19.50 -11.54
C ARG A 122 -3.32 -20.69 -12.48
N GLU A 123 -2.21 -21.42 -12.42
CA GLU A 123 -2.04 -22.67 -13.16
C GLU A 123 -3.07 -23.72 -12.73
N GLU A 124 -3.43 -23.76 -11.45
CA GLU A 124 -4.40 -24.72 -10.89
C GLU A 124 -5.88 -24.34 -11.14
N THR A 125 -6.23 -23.04 -11.15
CA THR A 125 -7.64 -22.58 -11.28
C THR A 125 -8.03 -22.17 -12.70
N PHE A 126 -7.09 -21.92 -13.61
CA PHE A 126 -7.38 -21.57 -15.00
C PHE A 126 -7.41 -22.81 -15.90
N THR A 127 -8.22 -23.81 -15.53
CA THR A 127 -8.46 -24.98 -16.37
C THR A 127 -9.39 -24.62 -17.54
N GLU A 128 -9.31 -25.40 -18.62
CA GLU A 128 -10.13 -25.23 -19.84
C GLU A 128 -11.64 -25.24 -19.53
N GLU A 129 -12.03 -25.96 -18.48
CA GLU A 129 -13.38 -26.07 -17.95
C GLU A 129 -13.86 -24.77 -17.31
N VAL A 130 -13.02 -24.10 -16.51
CA VAL A 130 -13.35 -22.80 -15.91
C VAL A 130 -13.47 -21.72 -16.99
N ARG A 131 -12.57 -21.77 -18.00
CA ARG A 131 -12.62 -20.87 -19.15
C ARG A 131 -13.91 -21.03 -19.95
N SER A 132 -14.27 -22.26 -20.30
CA SER A 132 -15.50 -22.54 -21.07
C SER A 132 -16.77 -22.21 -20.29
N SER A 133 -16.79 -22.39 -18.97
CA SER A 133 -17.91 -21.97 -18.12
C SER A 133 -18.07 -20.45 -18.05
N TRP A 134 -16.97 -19.68 -18.01
CA TRP A 134 -17.01 -18.22 -18.04
C TRP A 134 -17.57 -17.67 -19.35
N PHE A 135 -17.15 -18.24 -20.50
CA PHE A 135 -17.66 -17.82 -21.81
C PHE A 135 -19.16 -18.09 -21.96
N LYS A 136 -19.64 -19.26 -21.49
CA LYS A 136 -21.09 -19.56 -21.47
C LYS A 136 -21.89 -18.58 -20.63
N LEU A 137 -21.35 -18.16 -19.49
CA LEU A 137 -22.02 -17.23 -18.58
C LEU A 137 -22.08 -15.82 -19.19
N LEU A 138 -21.00 -15.38 -19.84
CA LEU A 138 -20.97 -14.13 -20.61
C LEU A 138 -21.96 -14.12 -21.78
N GLU A 139 -22.02 -15.21 -22.57
CA GLU A 139 -23.00 -15.31 -23.67
C GLU A 139 -24.44 -15.23 -23.16
N ASN A 140 -24.75 -15.86 -22.03
CA ASN A 140 -26.10 -15.82 -21.46
C ASN A 140 -26.48 -14.42 -20.94
N VAL A 141 -25.51 -13.64 -20.47
CA VAL A 141 -25.75 -12.26 -20.03
C VAL A 141 -25.90 -11.32 -21.23
N MET A 142 -25.15 -11.54 -22.31
CA MET A 142 -25.24 -10.72 -23.53
C MET A 142 -26.48 -11.02 -24.40
N LYS A 143 -27.10 -12.19 -24.24
CA LYS A 143 -28.33 -12.59 -24.94
C LYS A 143 -29.62 -12.18 -24.21
N LYS A 144 -29.50 -11.51 -23.05
CA LYS A 144 -30.60 -10.85 -22.33
C LYS A 144 -30.59 -9.36 -22.62
#